data_AF-G7GJW5-F1
#
_entry.id   AF-G7GJW5-F1
#
_cell.length_a   1.000
_cell.length_b   1.000
_cell.length_c   1.000
_cell.angle_alpha   90.00
_cell.angle_beta   90.00
_cell.angle_gamma   90.00
#
_symmetry.space_group_name_H-M   'P 1'
#
loop_
_entity.id
_entity.type
_entity.pdbx_description
1 polymer ?
#
loop_
_entity_poly.entity_id
_entity_poly.type
_entity_poly.pdbx_seq_one_letter_code
_entity_poly.pdbx_strand_id
1 'polypeptide(L)'
;MTTDDQEPLGSRVPLPEPLRRQLAEVQRQLADIAPKITLVDSAVRTAIQPLIGKHSPFAKYVEEQNAILARSIQPLIDARAIWGEQLAAQQQAISKSLGPAFEAMRRYFLPPNLQHIQHFDVDQIKAVVSDDGIALYGVPRLAIAKAIIDAPDSAARRKVLEDHCSEISVDCRNLAENYACEAIVKLQPYAIEALDAFDAGLHAAAQSLAANLVESALNVRFGDDRYKYTPSKKNTTKEAYDEFTVREFIAFGPVWETYQQYFVRNGDPVPETFSRNATAHTVDEVQYTKVNAVQGLMIACALLYRLDEENAALEQTAAGVTGQLRD
;
A
#
# COMPACT_ATOMS: atom_id res chain seq x y z
N MET A 1 22.83 39.28 12.83
CA MET A 1 22.47 38.92 14.21
C MET A 1 20.97 38.74 14.21
N THR A 2 20.52 37.54 14.58
CA THR A 2 19.13 37.08 14.85
C THR A 2 18.12 37.16 13.70
N THR A 3 17.75 36.03 13.04
CA THR A 3 16.71 35.01 13.42
C THR A 3 15.32 35.62 13.43
N ASP A 4 14.23 35.01 12.96
CA ASP A 4 13.86 33.77 12.28
C ASP A 4 12.35 33.95 11.98
N ASP A 5 11.81 33.17 11.05
CA ASP A 5 10.40 32.71 10.97
C ASP A 5 10.07 32.38 9.51
N GLN A 6 10.61 31.24 9.09
CA GLN A 6 10.06 30.45 7.99
C GLN A 6 8.74 29.81 8.45
N GLU A 7 7.63 30.14 7.79
CA GLU A 7 6.47 29.23 7.74
C GLU A 7 6.82 28.03 6.85
N PRO A 8 6.59 26.78 7.29
CA PRO A 8 6.84 25.63 6.43
C PRO A 8 5.69 25.45 5.43
N LEU A 9 6.03 25.50 4.15
CA LEU A 9 5.22 24.99 3.05
C LEU A 9 4.96 23.49 3.27
N GLY A 10 3.69 23.16 3.54
CA GLY A 10 3.14 21.82 3.44
C GLY A 10 1.71 21.93 2.98
N SER A 11 1.49 22.04 1.67
CA SER A 11 0.16 22.02 1.06
C SER A 11 -0.45 20.62 1.22
N ARG A 12 -1.05 20.38 2.40
CA ARG A 12 -1.90 19.22 2.64
C ARG A 12 -3.07 19.29 1.67
N VAL A 13 -3.13 18.36 0.71
CA VAL A 13 -4.36 18.14 -0.06
C VAL A 13 -5.50 17.96 0.96
N PRO A 14 -6.53 18.82 0.94
CA PRO A 14 -7.59 18.75 1.92
C PRO A 14 -8.32 17.42 1.77
N LEU A 15 -8.43 16.65 2.85
CA LEU A 15 -9.26 15.44 2.90
C LEU A 15 -10.64 15.77 2.28
N PRO A 16 -11.22 14.87 1.46
CA PRO A 16 -12.57 15.06 0.92
C PRO A 16 -13.57 15.34 2.04
N GLU A 17 -14.54 16.23 1.80
CA GLU A 17 -15.53 16.68 2.79
C GLU A 17 -16.22 15.55 3.58
N PRO A 18 -16.56 14.38 2.97
CA PRO A 18 -17.09 13.24 3.71
C PRO A 18 -16.11 12.68 4.75
N LEU A 19 -14.81 12.59 4.41
CA LEU A 19 -13.76 12.11 5.30
C LEU A 19 -13.48 13.11 6.44
N ARG A 20 -13.54 14.42 6.17
CA ARG A 20 -13.39 15.46 7.20
C ARG A 20 -14.47 15.39 8.26
N ARG A 21 -15.73 15.23 7.85
CA ARG A 21 -16.87 15.10 8.78
C ARG A 21 -16.77 13.84 9.62
N GLN A 22 -16.35 12.72 9.03
CA GLN A 22 -16.17 11.46 9.74
C GLN A 22 -15.00 11.53 10.73
N LEU A 23 -13.88 12.15 10.36
CA LEU A 23 -12.73 12.34 11.25
C LEU A 23 -13.08 13.21 12.47
N ALA A 24 -13.86 14.28 12.27
CA ALA A 24 -14.34 15.13 13.34
C ALA A 24 -15.25 14.39 14.34
N GLU A 25 -16.09 13.48 13.83
CA GLU A 25 -16.96 12.63 14.66
C GLU A 25 -16.15 11.61 15.49
N VAL A 26 -15.12 11.00 14.90
CA VAL A 26 -14.18 10.12 15.63
C VAL A 26 -13.47 10.85 16.76
N GLN A 27 -12.94 12.04 16.48
CA GLN A 27 -12.24 12.85 17.48
C GLN A 27 -13.16 13.23 18.64
N ARG A 28 -14.43 13.56 18.34
CA ARG A 28 -15.45 13.84 19.36
C ARG A 28 -15.75 12.59 20.22
N GLN A 29 -15.88 11.42 19.61
CA GLN A 29 -16.16 10.17 20.32
C GLN A 29 -14.99 9.75 21.22
N LEU A 30 -13.74 9.90 20.76
CA LEU A 30 -12.54 9.60 21.55
C LEU A 30 -12.38 10.56 22.75
N ALA A 31 -12.69 11.84 22.57
CA ALA A 31 -12.63 12.84 23.64
C ALA A 31 -13.61 12.56 24.80
N ASP A 32 -14.76 11.93 24.52
CA ASP A 32 -15.77 11.57 25.53
C ASP A 32 -15.39 10.30 26.34
N ILE A 33 -14.49 9.47 25.82
CA ILE A 33 -14.13 8.16 26.40
C ILE A 33 -12.87 8.25 27.29
N ALA A 34 -11.88 9.06 26.89
CA ALA A 34 -10.61 9.22 27.60
C ALA A 34 -10.75 9.48 29.12
N PRO A 35 -11.63 10.39 29.61
CA PRO A 35 -11.75 10.63 31.05
C PRO A 35 -12.42 9.49 31.83
N LYS A 36 -13.24 8.65 31.17
CA LYS A 36 -13.96 7.53 31.80
C LYS A 36 -13.01 6.37 32.12
N ILE A 37 -12.01 6.15 31.27
CA ILE A 37 -10.97 5.12 31.48
C ILE A 37 -10.06 5.48 32.66
N THR A 38 -9.62 6.73 32.74
CA THR A 38 -8.75 7.22 33.84
C THR A 38 -9.44 7.18 35.20
N LEU A 39 -10.76 7.40 35.24
CA LEU A 39 -11.56 7.35 36.47
C LEU A 39 -11.60 5.92 37.06
N VAL A 40 -11.78 4.91 36.20
CA VAL A 40 -11.83 3.49 36.61
C VAL A 40 -10.49 3.02 37.15
N ASP A 41 -9.39 3.39 36.51
CA ASP A 41 -8.04 3.00 36.92
C ASP A 41 -7.68 3.57 38.32
N SER A 42 -8.16 4.79 38.62
CA SER A 42 -8.01 5.40 39.94
C SER A 42 -8.87 4.74 41.03
N ALA A 43 -10.09 4.32 40.68
CA ALA A 43 -11.02 3.65 41.60
C ALA A 43 -10.52 2.24 41.97
N VAL A 44 -9.98 1.49 41.01
CA VAL A 44 -9.40 0.15 41.21
C VAL A 44 -8.17 0.23 42.12
N ARG A 45 -7.29 1.20 41.92
CA ARG A 45 -6.07 1.38 42.72
C ARG A 45 -6.38 1.74 44.19
N THR A 46 -7.44 2.51 44.42
CA THR A 46 -7.85 2.94 45.77
C THR A 46 -8.49 1.81 46.57
N ALA A 47 -9.23 0.91 45.92
CA ALA A 47 -9.94 -0.18 46.58
C ALA A 47 -9.06 -1.38 46.96
N ILE A 48 -7.99 -1.65 46.20
CA ILE A 48 -7.17 -2.87 46.36
C ILE A 48 -6.01 -2.68 47.35
N GLN A 49 -5.49 -1.47 47.50
CA GLN A 49 -4.29 -1.18 48.32
C GLN A 49 -4.37 -1.57 49.81
N PRO A 50 -5.52 -1.50 50.51
CA PRO A 50 -5.59 -1.84 51.94
C PRO A 50 -5.59 -3.36 52.23
N LEU A 51 -5.83 -4.22 51.25
CA LEU A 51 -6.15 -5.64 51.45
C LEU A 51 -4.92 -6.58 51.51
N ILE A 52 -3.70 -6.05 51.38
CA ILE A 52 -2.46 -6.86 51.27
C ILE A 52 -1.78 -7.11 52.65
N GLY A 53 -2.37 -6.67 53.76
CA GLY A 53 -1.77 -6.77 55.10
C GLY A 53 -2.28 -7.90 56.03
N LYS A 54 -1.52 -9.00 56.13
CA LYS A 54 -1.29 -9.90 57.30
C LYS A 54 -2.42 -10.79 57.91
N HIS A 55 -2.21 -12.11 57.72
CA HIS A 55 -2.31 -13.29 58.61
C HIS A 55 -3.65 -13.93 59.11
N SER A 56 -3.69 -15.27 58.93
CA SER A 56 -4.52 -16.41 59.44
C SER A 56 -4.66 -16.47 60.99
N PRO A 57 -5.62 -17.18 61.68
CA PRO A 57 -6.32 -18.44 61.32
C PRO A 57 -7.81 -18.54 61.71
N PHE A 58 -8.72 -18.73 60.75
CA PHE A 58 -10.15 -18.73 61.10
C PHE A 58 -11.04 -19.26 59.97
N ALA A 59 -11.34 -20.57 59.90
CA ALA A 59 -12.12 -21.10 58.78
C ALA A 59 -13.52 -20.45 58.63
N LYS A 60 -14.22 -20.17 59.75
CA LYS A 60 -15.53 -19.49 59.74
C LYS A 60 -15.47 -18.00 59.44
N TYR A 61 -14.46 -17.30 59.94
CA TYR A 61 -14.28 -15.86 59.65
C TYR A 61 -13.65 -15.67 58.26
N VAL A 62 -12.89 -16.63 57.74
CA VAL A 62 -12.48 -16.66 56.34
C VAL A 62 -13.67 -16.91 55.42
N GLU A 63 -14.63 -17.79 55.78
CA GLU A 63 -15.89 -17.95 55.02
C GLU A 63 -16.76 -16.68 55.05
N GLU A 64 -16.93 -16.05 56.22
CA GLU A 64 -17.69 -14.81 56.37
C GLU A 64 -17.01 -13.63 55.65
N GLN A 65 -15.70 -13.48 55.79
CA GLN A 65 -14.93 -12.47 55.07
C GLN A 65 -14.90 -12.75 53.57
N ASN A 66 -14.84 -14.02 53.11
CA ASN A 66 -14.94 -14.36 51.69
C ASN A 66 -16.34 -14.07 51.12
N ALA A 67 -17.41 -14.28 51.89
CA ALA A 67 -18.77 -13.92 51.47
C ALA A 67 -18.98 -12.40 51.41
N ILE A 68 -18.38 -11.65 52.34
CA ILE A 68 -18.35 -10.19 52.34
C ILE A 68 -17.48 -9.66 51.19
N LEU A 69 -16.32 -10.26 50.94
CA LEU A 69 -15.42 -9.91 49.84
C LEU A 69 -16.08 -10.20 48.49
N ALA A 70 -16.73 -11.36 48.33
CA ALA A 70 -17.48 -11.73 47.14
C ALA A 70 -18.63 -10.75 46.89
N ARG A 71 -19.41 -10.37 47.91
CA ARG A 71 -20.47 -9.34 47.79
C ARG A 71 -19.93 -7.94 47.50
N SER A 72 -18.74 -7.61 47.99
CA SER A 72 -18.11 -6.30 47.77
C SER A 72 -17.45 -6.20 46.38
N ILE A 73 -17.03 -7.33 45.81
CA ILE A 73 -16.43 -7.43 44.47
C ILE A 73 -17.49 -7.75 43.41
N GLN A 74 -18.66 -8.28 43.77
CA GLN A 74 -19.75 -8.57 42.83
C GLN A 74 -20.19 -7.34 42.01
N PRO A 75 -20.36 -6.12 42.57
CA PRO A 75 -20.64 -4.92 41.79
C PRO A 75 -19.52 -4.57 40.80
N LEU A 76 -18.28 -4.96 41.09
CA LEU A 76 -17.12 -4.77 40.19
C LEU A 76 -17.05 -5.84 39.10
N ILE A 77 -17.48 -7.08 39.38
CA ILE A 77 -17.63 -8.16 38.40
C ILE A 77 -18.80 -7.87 37.46
N ASP A 78 -19.93 -7.43 38.02
CA ASP A 78 -21.11 -7.03 37.26
C ASP A 78 -20.81 -5.76 36.46
N ALA A 79 -20.08 -4.79 37.02
CA ALA A 79 -19.54 -3.69 36.23
C ALA A 79 -18.59 -4.20 35.13
N ARG A 80 -17.68 -5.12 35.39
CA ARG A 80 -16.82 -5.69 34.32
C ARG A 80 -17.63 -6.39 33.22
N ALA A 81 -18.73 -7.06 33.55
CA ALA A 81 -19.62 -7.70 32.57
C ALA A 81 -20.46 -6.68 31.78
N ILE A 82 -21.09 -5.72 32.46
CA ILE A 82 -21.85 -4.62 31.85
C ILE A 82 -20.95 -3.76 30.97
N TRP A 83 -19.73 -3.47 31.41
CA TRP A 83 -18.76 -2.69 30.65
C TRP A 83 -18.12 -3.53 29.54
N GLY A 84 -18.04 -4.85 29.68
CA GLY A 84 -17.64 -5.76 28.61
C GLY A 84 -18.66 -5.80 27.47
N GLU A 85 -19.94 -5.91 27.80
CA GLU A 85 -21.05 -5.82 26.83
C GLU A 85 -21.17 -4.42 26.24
N GLN A 86 -20.99 -3.37 27.04
CA GLN A 86 -21.03 -1.98 26.58
C GLN A 86 -19.80 -1.61 25.74
N LEU A 87 -18.62 -2.14 26.06
CA LEU A 87 -17.41 -2.00 25.23
C LEU A 87 -17.53 -2.81 23.94
N ALA A 88 -18.11 -4.01 23.97
CA ALA A 88 -18.40 -4.79 22.76
C ALA A 88 -19.45 -4.08 21.88
N ALA A 89 -20.51 -3.53 22.50
CA ALA A 89 -21.52 -2.74 21.81
C ALA A 89 -20.94 -1.43 21.26
N GLN A 90 -20.03 -0.77 21.99
CA GLN A 90 -19.31 0.41 21.51
C GLN A 90 -18.30 0.06 20.42
N GLN A 91 -17.54 -1.02 20.53
CA GLN A 91 -16.67 -1.52 19.47
C GLN A 91 -17.47 -1.88 18.22
N GLN A 92 -18.64 -2.49 18.38
CA GLN A 92 -19.54 -2.79 17.27
C GLN A 92 -20.15 -1.53 16.67
N ALA A 93 -20.49 -0.52 17.49
CA ALA A 93 -20.99 0.77 17.03
C ALA A 93 -19.90 1.57 16.29
N ILE A 94 -18.67 1.61 16.83
CA ILE A 94 -17.48 2.22 16.22
C ILE A 94 -17.09 1.46 14.95
N SER A 95 -17.16 0.12 14.94
CA SER A 95 -16.92 -0.68 13.73
C SER A 95 -17.98 -0.42 12.66
N LYS A 96 -19.26 -0.32 13.05
CA LYS A 96 -20.35 0.01 12.12
C LYS A 96 -20.26 1.45 11.59
N SER A 97 -19.76 2.40 12.40
CA SER A 97 -19.64 3.80 12.00
C SER A 97 -18.35 4.10 11.23
N LEU A 98 -17.23 3.48 11.59
CA LEU A 98 -15.89 3.76 11.05
C LEU A 98 -15.39 2.73 10.05
N GLY A 99 -15.90 1.50 10.10
CA GLY A 99 -15.54 0.45 9.15
C GLY A 99 -15.73 0.88 7.69
N PRO A 100 -16.92 1.38 7.29
CA PRO A 100 -17.14 1.88 5.93
C PRO A 100 -16.24 3.05 5.53
N ALA A 101 -15.92 3.94 6.47
CA ALA A 101 -15.03 5.08 6.25
C ALA A 101 -13.58 4.64 6.03
N PHE A 102 -13.11 3.67 6.84
CA PHE A 102 -11.80 3.07 6.71
C PHE A 102 -11.67 2.28 5.40
N GLU A 103 -12.68 1.52 5.03
CA GLU A 103 -12.75 0.82 3.74
C GLU A 103 -12.73 1.80 2.56
N ALA A 104 -13.50 2.90 2.64
CA ALA A 104 -13.49 3.94 1.61
C ALA A 104 -12.12 4.63 1.51
N MET A 105 -11.49 4.93 2.64
CA MET A 105 -10.13 5.48 2.70
C MET A 105 -9.11 4.54 2.06
N ARG A 106 -9.18 3.24 2.37
CA ARG A 106 -8.29 2.22 1.79
C ARG A 106 -8.48 2.09 0.29
N ARG A 107 -9.72 2.09 -0.20
CA ARG A 107 -10.00 2.09 -1.65
C ARG A 107 -9.42 3.30 -2.36
N TYR A 108 -9.46 4.46 -1.70
CA TYR A 108 -8.93 5.70 -2.24
C TYR A 108 -7.40 5.70 -2.31
N PHE A 109 -6.70 5.24 -1.26
CA PHE A 109 -5.24 5.31 -1.19
C PHE A 109 -4.50 4.08 -1.72
N LEU A 110 -5.15 2.90 -1.76
CA LEU A 110 -4.50 1.64 -2.12
C LEU A 110 -5.06 1.04 -3.41
N PRO A 111 -4.21 0.39 -4.23
CA PRO A 111 -4.69 -0.40 -5.36
C PRO A 111 -5.48 -1.63 -4.89
N PRO A 112 -6.38 -2.18 -5.72
CA PRO A 112 -7.29 -3.26 -5.34
C PRO A 112 -6.64 -4.45 -4.63
N ASN A 113 -5.50 -4.92 -5.14
CA ASN A 113 -4.76 -6.06 -4.59
C ASN A 113 -4.19 -5.82 -3.18
N LEU A 114 -4.02 -4.56 -2.75
CA LEU A 114 -3.50 -4.19 -1.43
C LEU A 114 -4.58 -3.73 -0.44
N GLN A 115 -5.84 -3.62 -0.88
CA GLN A 115 -6.94 -3.11 -0.04
C GLN A 115 -7.20 -3.95 1.22
N HIS A 116 -6.71 -5.18 1.32
CA HIS A 116 -6.89 -6.03 2.50
C HIS A 116 -5.61 -6.28 3.31
N ILE A 117 -4.52 -5.53 3.05
CA ILE A 117 -3.31 -5.63 3.86
C ILE A 117 -3.52 -5.05 5.27
N GLN A 118 -3.28 -5.85 6.32
CA GLN A 118 -3.58 -5.45 7.70
C GLN A 118 -2.61 -4.37 8.23
N HIS A 119 -1.34 -4.45 7.83
CA HIS A 119 -0.30 -3.49 8.19
C HIS A 119 0.27 -2.88 6.91
N PHE A 120 0.18 -1.57 6.80
CA PHE A 120 0.72 -0.81 5.67
C PHE A 120 1.84 0.07 6.19
N ASP A 121 3.08 -0.36 5.96
CA ASP A 121 4.29 0.39 6.30
C ASP A 121 4.81 1.08 5.04
N VAL A 122 4.83 2.41 5.06
CA VAL A 122 5.25 3.24 3.92
C VAL A 122 6.72 3.00 3.55
N ASP A 123 7.58 2.76 4.55
CA ASP A 123 9.01 2.55 4.30
C ASP A 123 9.26 1.19 3.66
N GLN A 124 8.50 0.16 4.07
CA GLN A 124 8.54 -1.15 3.40
C GLN A 124 8.06 -1.07 1.96
N ILE A 125 6.95 -0.37 1.72
CA ILE A 125 6.43 -0.17 0.36
C ILE A 125 7.45 0.59 -0.49
N LYS A 126 8.06 1.65 0.03
CA LYS A 126 9.11 2.40 -0.66
C LYS A 126 10.30 1.52 -1.01
N ALA A 127 10.76 0.69 -0.09
CA ALA A 127 11.86 -0.24 -0.36
C ALA A 127 11.52 -1.22 -1.50
N VAL A 128 10.31 -1.77 -1.50
CA VAL A 128 9.87 -2.71 -2.56
C VAL A 128 9.70 -2.00 -3.90
N VAL A 129 8.92 -0.92 -3.95
CA VAL A 129 8.55 -0.29 -5.22
C VAL A 129 9.65 0.58 -5.77
N SER A 130 10.32 1.37 -4.93
CA SER A 130 11.25 2.41 -5.39
C SER A 130 12.70 1.98 -5.40
N ASP A 131 13.10 1.11 -4.48
CA ASP A 131 14.50 0.71 -4.34
C ASP A 131 14.78 -0.64 -5.03
N ASP A 132 13.86 -1.61 -4.94
CA ASP A 132 14.00 -2.89 -5.64
C ASP A 132 13.34 -2.92 -7.03
N GLY A 133 12.56 -1.89 -7.37
CA GLY A 133 11.86 -1.81 -8.65
C GLY A 133 10.77 -2.86 -8.84
N ILE A 134 10.10 -3.30 -7.76
CA ILE A 134 9.08 -4.35 -7.83
C ILE A 134 7.69 -3.71 -7.83
N ALA A 135 6.88 -3.99 -8.85
CA ALA A 135 5.53 -3.45 -8.94
C ALA A 135 4.58 -4.11 -7.94
N LEU A 136 3.74 -3.29 -7.31
CA LEU A 136 2.69 -3.72 -6.37
C LEU A 136 1.29 -3.21 -6.76
N TYR A 137 1.15 -2.50 -7.87
CA TYR A 137 -0.10 -1.87 -8.30
C TYR A 137 -0.95 -2.82 -9.15
N GLY A 138 -2.07 -3.31 -8.61
CA GLY A 138 -2.97 -4.25 -9.29
C GLY A 138 -2.44 -5.69 -9.33
N VAL A 139 -1.12 -5.86 -9.35
CA VAL A 139 -0.38 -7.13 -9.31
C VAL A 139 0.76 -7.06 -8.30
N PRO A 140 1.20 -8.19 -7.72
CA PRO A 140 0.58 -9.51 -7.82
C PRO A 140 -0.62 -9.63 -6.86
N ARG A 141 -1.29 -10.79 -6.82
CA ARG A 141 -2.34 -11.08 -5.84
C ARG A 141 -1.85 -10.88 -4.41
N LEU A 142 -2.79 -10.59 -3.48
CA LEU A 142 -2.50 -10.21 -2.10
C LEU A 142 -1.51 -11.15 -1.39
N ALA A 143 -1.63 -12.47 -1.57
CA ALA A 143 -0.75 -13.44 -0.90
C ALA A 143 0.72 -13.25 -1.30
N ILE A 144 0.98 -13.07 -2.60
CA ILE A 144 2.33 -12.85 -3.13
C ILE A 144 2.81 -11.43 -2.77
N ALA A 145 1.94 -10.43 -2.88
CA ALA A 145 2.29 -9.06 -2.50
C ALA A 145 2.72 -8.97 -1.02
N LYS A 146 2.01 -9.68 -0.13
CA LYS A 146 2.41 -9.81 1.28
C LYS A 146 3.76 -10.51 1.44
N ALA A 147 3.99 -11.62 0.73
CA ALA A 147 5.28 -12.31 0.79
C ALA A 147 6.45 -11.41 0.34
N ILE A 148 6.25 -10.55 -0.67
CA ILE A 148 7.25 -9.57 -1.12
C ILE A 148 7.45 -8.48 -0.05
N ILE A 149 6.38 -7.91 0.50
CA ILE A 149 6.46 -6.84 1.50
C ILE A 149 7.11 -7.33 2.80
N ASP A 150 6.73 -8.52 3.24
CA ASP A 150 7.20 -9.14 4.50
C ASP A 150 8.63 -9.72 4.36
N ALA A 151 9.18 -9.81 3.14
CA ALA A 151 10.53 -10.29 2.90
C ALA A 151 11.58 -9.29 3.42
N PRO A 152 12.64 -9.78 4.10
CA PRO A 152 13.55 -8.93 4.87
C PRO A 152 14.47 -8.03 4.03
N ASP A 153 14.76 -8.42 2.80
CA ASP A 153 15.71 -7.74 1.91
C ASP A 153 15.40 -8.00 0.42
N SER A 154 16.12 -7.30 -0.45
CA SER A 154 15.98 -7.37 -1.91
C SER A 154 16.22 -8.78 -2.47
N ALA A 155 17.14 -9.55 -1.88
CA ALA A 155 17.45 -10.91 -2.35
C ALA A 155 16.30 -11.87 -2.00
N ALA A 156 15.75 -11.77 -0.80
CA ALA A 156 14.57 -12.53 -0.38
C ALA A 156 13.34 -12.16 -1.23
N ARG A 157 13.15 -10.87 -1.55
CA ARG A 157 12.07 -10.42 -2.47
C ARG A 157 12.24 -10.99 -3.87
N ARG A 158 13.45 -10.96 -4.41
CA ARG A 158 13.78 -11.58 -5.71
C ARG A 158 13.47 -13.07 -5.70
N LYS A 159 13.77 -13.77 -4.61
CA LYS A 159 13.43 -15.18 -4.45
C LYS A 159 11.91 -15.42 -4.44
N VAL A 160 11.12 -14.54 -3.81
CA VAL A 160 9.65 -14.62 -3.89
C VAL A 160 9.17 -14.48 -5.34
N LEU A 161 9.75 -13.56 -6.12
CA LEU A 161 9.42 -13.44 -7.55
C LEU A 161 9.76 -14.72 -8.32
N GLU A 162 10.93 -15.29 -8.06
CA GLU A 162 11.39 -16.55 -8.69
C GLU A 162 10.43 -17.71 -8.39
N ASP A 163 10.08 -17.89 -7.11
CA ASP A 163 9.24 -18.99 -6.64
C ASP A 163 7.79 -18.88 -7.17
N HIS A 164 7.32 -17.66 -7.47
CA HIS A 164 5.94 -17.39 -7.89
C HIS A 164 5.77 -16.91 -9.35
N CYS A 165 6.80 -17.01 -10.20
CA CYS A 165 6.78 -16.49 -11.57
C CYS A 165 5.51 -16.85 -12.38
N SER A 166 5.07 -18.11 -12.33
CA SER A 166 3.89 -18.56 -13.10
C SER A 166 2.58 -18.00 -12.56
N GLU A 167 2.44 -17.87 -11.24
CA GLU A 167 1.25 -17.25 -10.64
C GLU A 167 1.19 -15.76 -10.94
N ILE A 168 2.34 -15.09 -10.93
CA ILE A 168 2.45 -13.68 -11.28
C ILE A 168 2.09 -13.46 -12.75
N SER A 169 2.55 -14.32 -13.67
CA SER A 169 2.15 -14.26 -15.10
C SER A 169 0.63 -14.31 -15.26
N VAL A 170 -0.04 -15.22 -14.53
CA VAL A 170 -1.51 -15.32 -14.51
C VAL A 170 -2.16 -14.04 -13.96
N ASP A 171 -1.62 -13.48 -12.87
CA ASP A 171 -2.14 -12.23 -12.31
C ASP A 171 -1.99 -11.05 -13.29
N CYS A 172 -0.85 -10.95 -13.97
CA CYS A 172 -0.60 -9.95 -15.01
C CYS A 172 -1.54 -10.13 -16.21
N ARG A 173 -1.79 -11.37 -16.65
CA ARG A 173 -2.73 -11.67 -17.73
C ARG A 173 -4.15 -11.25 -17.38
N ASN A 174 -4.62 -11.62 -16.19
CA ASN A 174 -5.93 -11.21 -15.71
C ASN A 174 -6.06 -9.67 -15.68
N LEU A 175 -4.99 -8.96 -15.30
CA LEU A 175 -5.00 -7.50 -15.33
C LEU A 175 -5.07 -6.97 -16.77
N ALA A 176 -4.25 -7.51 -17.67
CA ALA A 176 -4.15 -7.06 -19.05
C ALA A 176 -5.42 -7.31 -19.87
N GLU A 177 -6.12 -8.41 -19.64
CA GLU A 177 -7.37 -8.75 -20.33
C GLU A 177 -8.53 -7.79 -20.01
N ASN A 178 -8.42 -7.01 -18.93
CA ASN A 178 -9.48 -6.15 -18.43
C ASN A 178 -9.23 -4.65 -18.61
N TYR A 179 -8.25 -4.24 -19.43
CA TYR A 179 -8.12 -2.84 -19.84
C TYR A 179 -9.34 -2.37 -20.62
N ALA A 180 -9.84 -1.18 -20.32
CA ALA A 180 -11.11 -0.68 -20.86
C ALA A 180 -10.97 0.62 -21.68
N CYS A 181 -10.01 1.48 -21.36
CA CYS A 181 -9.82 2.76 -22.03
C CYS A 181 -9.20 2.60 -23.42
N GLU A 182 -9.70 3.34 -24.41
CA GLU A 182 -9.25 3.27 -25.81
C GLU A 182 -7.74 3.50 -25.97
N ALA A 183 -7.16 4.41 -25.18
CA ALA A 183 -5.72 4.73 -25.24
C ALA A 183 -4.85 3.54 -24.79
N ILE A 184 -5.35 2.73 -23.86
CA ILE A 184 -4.60 1.61 -23.25
C ILE A 184 -4.91 0.28 -23.94
N VAL A 185 -6.15 0.08 -24.40
CA VAL A 185 -6.56 -1.12 -25.15
C VAL A 185 -5.70 -1.34 -26.40
N LYS A 186 -5.16 -0.28 -27.02
CA LYS A 186 -4.21 -0.39 -28.15
C LYS A 186 -2.89 -1.06 -27.78
N LEU A 187 -2.50 -1.03 -26.50
CA LEU A 187 -1.28 -1.66 -25.97
C LEU A 187 -1.54 -3.08 -25.44
N GLN A 188 -2.80 -3.44 -25.20
CA GLN A 188 -3.20 -4.75 -24.68
C GLN A 188 -2.65 -5.93 -25.49
N PRO A 189 -2.73 -5.98 -26.84
CA PRO A 189 -2.24 -7.14 -27.59
C PRO A 189 -0.76 -7.43 -27.36
N TYR A 190 0.06 -6.38 -27.21
CA TYR A 190 1.50 -6.51 -26.96
C TYR A 190 1.78 -6.99 -25.52
N ALA A 191 0.96 -6.58 -24.55
CA ALA A 191 1.06 -7.12 -23.19
C ALA A 191 0.74 -8.63 -23.17
N ILE A 192 -0.31 -9.04 -23.88
CA ILE A 192 -0.67 -10.46 -24.04
C ILE A 192 0.42 -11.24 -24.77
N GLU A 193 1.00 -10.71 -25.84
CA GLU A 193 2.10 -11.37 -26.56
C GLU A 193 3.36 -11.54 -25.69
N ALA A 194 3.67 -10.55 -24.85
CA ALA A 194 4.78 -10.66 -23.91
C ALA A 194 4.54 -11.76 -22.85
N LEU A 195 3.30 -11.89 -22.37
CA LEU A 195 2.89 -12.95 -21.44
C LEU A 195 2.89 -14.33 -22.12
N ASP A 196 2.41 -14.43 -23.36
CA ASP A 196 2.46 -15.68 -24.14
C ASP A 196 3.90 -16.14 -24.36
N ALA A 197 4.81 -15.20 -24.70
CA ALA A 197 6.24 -15.50 -24.80
C ALA A 197 6.82 -15.98 -23.46
N PHE A 198 6.44 -15.36 -22.36
CA PHE A 198 6.90 -15.75 -21.03
C PHE A 198 6.45 -17.16 -20.66
N ASP A 199 5.16 -17.46 -20.84
CA ASP A 199 4.54 -18.75 -20.56
C ASP A 199 5.11 -19.87 -21.46
N ALA A 200 5.53 -19.53 -22.69
CA ALA A 200 6.20 -20.43 -23.62
C ALA A 200 7.70 -20.66 -23.31
N GLY A 201 8.25 -20.06 -22.26
CA GLY A 201 9.68 -20.18 -21.93
C GLY A 201 10.59 -19.21 -22.69
N LEU A 202 10.03 -18.33 -23.53
CA LEU A 202 10.76 -17.34 -24.32
C LEU A 202 11.01 -16.06 -23.51
N HIS A 203 11.63 -16.22 -22.34
CA HIS A 203 11.79 -15.15 -21.34
C HIS A 203 12.49 -13.91 -21.89
N ALA A 204 13.44 -14.11 -22.81
CA ALA A 204 14.15 -12.99 -23.39
C ALA A 204 13.27 -12.12 -24.31
N ALA A 205 12.40 -12.75 -25.10
CA ALA A 205 11.43 -12.05 -25.92
C ALA A 205 10.39 -11.31 -25.06
N ALA A 206 9.89 -11.99 -24.01
CA ALA A 206 8.97 -11.40 -23.05
C ALA A 206 9.55 -10.14 -22.39
N GLN A 207 10.80 -10.20 -21.91
CA GLN A 207 11.47 -9.07 -21.29
C GLN A 207 11.67 -7.90 -22.25
N SER A 208 12.11 -8.16 -23.48
CA SER A 208 12.27 -7.14 -24.52
C SER A 208 10.96 -6.41 -24.81
N LEU A 209 9.85 -7.14 -24.92
CA LEU A 209 8.55 -6.53 -25.18
C LEU A 209 8.02 -5.79 -23.96
N ALA A 210 8.19 -6.34 -22.75
CA ALA A 210 7.85 -5.67 -21.50
C ALA A 210 8.60 -4.34 -21.32
N ALA A 211 9.90 -4.28 -21.63
CA ALA A 211 10.69 -3.05 -21.56
C ALA A 211 10.15 -1.95 -22.51
N ASN A 212 9.70 -2.33 -23.71
CA ASN A 212 9.08 -1.40 -24.65
C ASN A 212 7.68 -0.97 -24.20
N LEU A 213 6.90 -1.85 -23.58
CA LEU A 213 5.61 -1.48 -22.98
C LEU A 213 5.76 -0.46 -21.86
N VAL A 214 6.78 -0.61 -21.00
CA VAL A 214 7.09 0.38 -19.96
C VAL A 214 7.43 1.74 -20.60
N GLU A 215 8.25 1.77 -21.64
CA GLU A 215 8.53 2.99 -22.41
C GLU A 215 7.26 3.63 -22.96
N SER A 216 6.40 2.85 -23.62
CA SER A 216 5.13 3.32 -24.17
C SER A 216 4.21 3.89 -23.09
N ALA A 217 4.08 3.21 -21.94
CA ALA A 217 3.27 3.68 -20.83
C ALA A 217 3.75 5.04 -20.28
N LEU A 218 5.07 5.22 -20.12
CA LEU A 218 5.62 6.50 -19.66
C LEU A 218 5.45 7.62 -20.69
N ASN A 219 5.57 7.31 -21.98
CA ASN A 219 5.33 8.30 -23.04
C ASN A 219 3.87 8.72 -23.10
N VAL A 220 2.91 7.80 -22.85
CA VAL A 220 1.49 8.13 -22.72
C VAL A 220 1.26 9.07 -21.52
N ARG A 221 1.88 8.80 -20.36
CA ARG A 221 1.60 9.54 -19.12
C ARG A 221 2.31 10.88 -18.99
N PHE A 222 3.57 10.92 -19.39
CA PHE A 222 4.47 12.05 -19.11
C PHE A 222 4.96 12.74 -20.37
N GLY A 223 4.87 12.11 -21.54
CA GLY A 223 5.38 12.65 -22.80
C GLY A 223 6.83 13.15 -22.65
N ASP A 224 7.05 14.40 -23.08
CA ASP A 224 8.37 15.03 -23.01
C ASP A 224 8.88 15.24 -21.57
N ASP A 225 8.00 15.25 -20.56
CA ASP A 225 8.36 15.44 -19.16
C ASP A 225 8.84 14.16 -18.46
N ARG A 226 8.88 13.03 -19.17
CA ARG A 226 9.34 11.74 -18.63
C ARG A 226 10.70 11.83 -17.92
N TYR A 227 11.63 12.65 -18.42
CA TYR A 227 12.99 12.76 -17.86
C TYR A 227 13.00 13.21 -16.39
N LYS A 228 11.93 13.84 -15.89
CA LYS A 228 11.76 14.22 -14.48
C LYS A 228 11.59 13.00 -13.56
N TYR A 229 11.10 11.88 -14.11
CA TYR A 229 10.73 10.68 -13.37
C TYR A 229 11.68 9.50 -13.61
N THR A 230 12.73 9.68 -14.40
CA THR A 230 13.74 8.67 -14.71
C THR A 230 15.15 9.21 -14.42
N PRO A 231 16.06 8.40 -13.86
CA PRO A 231 17.42 8.86 -13.60
C PRO A 231 18.15 9.19 -14.89
N SER A 232 18.91 10.29 -14.87
CA SER A 232 19.79 10.71 -15.95
C SER A 232 20.98 11.49 -15.39
N LYS A 233 21.97 11.83 -16.23
CA LYS A 233 23.08 12.70 -15.79
C LYS A 233 22.62 14.05 -15.22
N LYS A 234 21.42 14.50 -15.58
CA LYS A 234 20.83 15.77 -15.12
C LYS A 234 19.75 15.57 -14.05
N ASN A 235 19.36 14.33 -13.78
CA ASN A 235 18.34 13.98 -12.81
C ASN A 235 18.83 12.79 -11.98
N THR A 236 19.44 13.08 -10.84
CA THR A 236 20.07 12.07 -9.96
C THR A 236 19.22 11.73 -8.75
N THR A 237 17.98 12.21 -8.73
CA THR A 237 17.20 12.43 -7.54
C THR A 237 15.70 12.15 -7.76
N LYS A 238 15.00 11.69 -6.72
CA LYS A 238 13.59 11.22 -6.79
C LYS A 238 12.57 12.33 -6.46
N GLU A 239 12.96 13.60 -6.43
CA GLU A 239 12.15 14.75 -5.97
C GLU A 239 10.80 14.85 -6.69
N ALA A 240 10.73 14.51 -7.98
CA ALA A 240 9.48 14.52 -8.73
C ALA A 240 8.44 13.53 -8.18
N TYR A 241 8.86 12.52 -7.40
CA TYR A 241 7.96 11.58 -6.74
C TYR A 241 7.31 12.15 -5.46
N ASP A 242 7.80 13.26 -4.91
CA ASP A 242 7.16 13.91 -3.76
C ASP A 242 5.80 14.51 -4.13
N GLU A 243 5.55 14.72 -5.42
CA GLU A 243 4.27 15.19 -5.97
C GLU A 243 3.24 14.06 -6.12
N PHE A 244 3.66 12.79 -6.06
CA PHE A 244 2.78 11.66 -6.26
C PHE A 244 1.87 11.43 -5.05
N THR A 245 0.60 11.14 -5.35
CA THR A 245 -0.29 10.48 -4.38
C THR A 245 0.25 9.09 -4.02
N VAL A 246 -0.22 8.51 -2.91
CA VAL A 246 0.17 7.14 -2.51
C VAL A 246 -0.09 6.13 -3.64
N ARG A 247 -1.22 6.23 -4.35
CA ARG A 247 -1.53 5.35 -5.48
C ARG A 247 -0.54 5.53 -6.62
N GLU A 248 -0.23 6.77 -6.99
CA GLU A 248 0.75 7.05 -8.05
C GLU A 248 2.14 6.57 -7.65
N PHE A 249 2.55 6.77 -6.40
CA PHE A 249 3.82 6.29 -5.90
C PHE A 249 3.94 4.76 -5.98
N ILE A 250 2.89 4.02 -5.60
CA ILE A 250 2.89 2.55 -5.71
C ILE A 250 2.97 2.09 -7.19
N ALA A 251 2.35 2.82 -8.11
CA ALA A 251 2.35 2.49 -9.54
C ALA A 251 3.67 2.86 -10.24
N PHE A 252 4.16 4.07 -10.01
CA PHE A 252 5.28 4.67 -10.75
C PHE A 252 6.61 4.58 -10.00
N GLY A 253 6.62 4.26 -8.70
CA GLY A 253 7.84 4.06 -7.92
C GLY A 253 8.88 3.12 -8.57
N PRO A 254 8.47 1.98 -9.18
CA PRO A 254 9.38 1.06 -9.86
C PRO A 254 10.12 1.64 -11.06
N VAL A 255 9.64 2.76 -11.61
CA VAL A 255 10.22 3.37 -12.81
C VAL A 255 11.67 3.80 -12.57
N TRP A 256 12.00 4.30 -11.38
CA TRP A 256 13.35 4.78 -11.10
C TRP A 256 14.40 3.69 -11.29
N GLU A 257 14.18 2.54 -10.65
CA GLU A 257 15.09 1.39 -10.71
C GLU A 257 15.03 0.71 -12.09
N THR A 258 13.85 0.67 -12.71
CA THR A 258 13.69 0.17 -14.10
C THR A 258 14.56 0.96 -15.08
N TYR A 259 14.72 2.26 -14.86
CA TYR A 259 15.53 3.17 -15.67
C TYR A 259 16.93 3.41 -15.13
N GLN A 260 17.39 2.61 -14.15
CA GLN A 260 18.72 2.74 -13.58
C GLN A 260 19.78 2.94 -14.67
N GLN A 261 20.74 3.83 -14.39
CA GLN A 261 21.73 4.22 -15.38
C GLN A 261 22.63 3.03 -15.71
N TYR A 262 22.74 2.75 -17.01
CA TYR A 262 23.60 1.70 -17.51
C TYR A 262 24.22 2.16 -18.84
N PHE A 263 25.55 2.25 -18.87
CA PHE A 263 26.31 2.64 -20.03
C PHE A 263 27.33 1.56 -20.39
N VAL A 264 26.98 0.66 -21.31
CA VAL A 264 27.87 -0.40 -21.84
C VAL A 264 29.26 0.14 -22.20
N ARG A 265 29.31 1.30 -22.87
CA ARG A 265 30.55 1.96 -23.31
C ARG A 265 31.47 2.41 -22.17
N ASN A 266 30.95 2.58 -20.96
CA ASN A 266 31.73 2.94 -19.78
C ASN A 266 32.28 1.70 -19.06
N GLY A 267 31.86 0.50 -19.46
CA GLY A 267 32.18 -0.74 -18.75
C GLY A 267 31.37 -0.92 -17.46
N ASP A 268 30.21 -0.28 -17.34
CA ASP A 268 29.31 -0.47 -16.20
C ASP A 268 28.91 -1.96 -16.10
N PRO A 269 28.86 -2.54 -14.88
CA PRO A 269 28.38 -3.91 -14.71
C PRO A 269 26.92 -4.02 -15.16
N VAL A 270 26.57 -5.14 -15.77
CA VAL A 270 25.19 -5.45 -16.15
C VAL A 270 24.36 -5.56 -14.86
N PRO A 271 23.25 -4.81 -14.70
CA PRO A 271 22.42 -4.93 -13.50
C PRO A 271 21.83 -6.33 -13.35
N GLU A 272 21.65 -6.81 -12.11
CA GLU A 272 21.06 -8.13 -11.87
C GLU A 272 19.52 -8.10 -11.86
N THR A 273 18.93 -6.96 -11.52
CA THR A 273 17.48 -6.69 -11.53
C THR A 273 17.02 -6.23 -12.91
N PHE A 274 15.71 -6.31 -13.17
CA PHE A 274 15.16 -5.84 -14.45
C PHE A 274 15.54 -4.38 -14.72
N SER A 275 16.24 -4.13 -15.83
CA SER A 275 16.58 -2.79 -16.31
C SER A 275 16.17 -2.64 -17.76
N ARG A 276 15.31 -1.63 -18.04
CA ARG A 276 14.94 -1.25 -19.40
C ARG A 276 16.16 -0.79 -20.19
N ASN A 277 17.08 -0.06 -19.57
CA ASN A 277 18.29 0.42 -20.22
C ASN A 277 19.23 -0.72 -20.59
N ALA A 278 19.46 -1.65 -19.66
CA ALA A 278 20.30 -2.81 -19.94
C ALA A 278 19.65 -3.73 -20.99
N THR A 279 18.35 -3.96 -20.92
CA THR A 279 17.59 -4.69 -21.95
C THR A 279 17.78 -4.07 -23.35
N ALA A 280 17.74 -2.74 -23.48
CA ALA A 280 17.87 -2.06 -24.77
C ALA A 280 19.30 -1.98 -25.31
N HIS A 281 20.31 -2.05 -24.44
CA HIS A 281 21.70 -1.77 -24.81
C HIS A 281 22.64 -2.98 -24.72
N THR A 282 22.21 -4.08 -24.10
CA THR A 282 22.95 -5.35 -24.06
C THR A 282 22.02 -6.54 -24.27
N VAL A 283 22.57 -7.68 -24.71
CA VAL A 283 21.91 -8.99 -24.68
C VAL A 283 22.81 -9.90 -23.87
N ASP A 284 22.49 -10.04 -22.59
CA ASP A 284 23.35 -10.66 -21.58
C ASP A 284 22.54 -11.56 -20.64
N GLU A 285 23.12 -12.70 -20.23
CA GLU A 285 22.47 -13.69 -19.37
C GLU A 285 22.10 -13.16 -17.98
N VAL A 286 22.78 -12.12 -17.50
CA VAL A 286 22.46 -11.45 -16.23
C VAL A 286 21.13 -10.69 -16.34
N GLN A 287 20.86 -10.06 -17.48
CA GLN A 287 19.61 -9.32 -17.69
C GLN A 287 18.47 -10.21 -18.15
N TYR A 288 18.69 -11.08 -19.13
CA TYR A 288 17.65 -11.85 -19.81
C TYR A 288 17.31 -13.14 -19.05
N THR A 289 16.83 -12.97 -17.82
CA THR A 289 16.45 -14.07 -16.92
C THR A 289 14.94 -14.21 -16.80
N LYS A 290 14.47 -15.38 -16.35
CA LYS A 290 13.05 -15.60 -16.03
C LYS A 290 12.54 -14.59 -15.00
N VAL A 291 13.33 -14.30 -13.96
CA VAL A 291 12.93 -13.39 -12.87
C VAL A 291 12.85 -11.95 -13.35
N ASN A 292 13.79 -11.49 -14.18
CA ASN A 292 13.74 -10.13 -14.74
C ASN A 292 12.61 -9.99 -15.77
N ALA A 293 12.33 -11.03 -16.55
CA ALA A 293 11.18 -11.04 -17.46
C ALA A 293 9.85 -10.88 -16.70
N VAL A 294 9.63 -11.63 -15.60
CA VAL A 294 8.39 -11.49 -14.82
C VAL A 294 8.32 -10.14 -14.11
N GLN A 295 9.44 -9.63 -13.57
CA GLN A 295 9.48 -8.30 -12.95
C GLN A 295 9.12 -7.21 -13.97
N GLY A 296 9.67 -7.28 -15.19
CA GLY A 296 9.32 -6.36 -16.28
C GLY A 296 7.86 -6.43 -16.68
N LEU A 297 7.28 -7.64 -16.77
CA LEU A 297 5.86 -7.83 -17.05
C LEU A 297 4.97 -7.24 -15.95
N MET A 298 5.33 -7.41 -14.68
CA MET A 298 4.61 -6.80 -13.57
C MET A 298 4.58 -5.27 -13.70
N ILE A 299 5.74 -4.64 -13.96
CA ILE A 299 5.84 -3.19 -14.11
C ILE A 299 5.01 -2.72 -15.32
N ALA A 300 5.16 -3.37 -16.47
CA ALA A 300 4.40 -3.02 -17.67
C ALA A 300 2.88 -3.10 -17.42
N CYS A 301 2.39 -4.22 -16.87
CA CYS A 301 0.97 -4.42 -16.63
C CYS A 301 0.42 -3.46 -15.56
N ALA A 302 1.19 -3.20 -14.51
CA ALA A 302 0.83 -2.28 -13.43
C ALA A 302 0.69 -0.83 -13.93
N LEU A 303 1.65 -0.36 -14.75
CA LEU A 303 1.61 0.97 -15.34
C LEU A 303 0.42 1.13 -16.29
N LEU A 304 0.21 0.17 -17.20
CA LEU A 304 -0.94 0.21 -18.11
C LEU A 304 -2.26 0.22 -17.35
N TYR A 305 -2.38 -0.59 -16.29
CA TYR A 305 -3.59 -0.61 -15.46
C TYR A 305 -3.83 0.71 -14.74
N ARG A 306 -2.78 1.33 -14.17
CA ARG A 306 -2.90 2.65 -13.56
C ARG A 306 -3.40 3.69 -14.56
N LEU A 307 -2.87 3.67 -15.78
CA LEU A 307 -3.28 4.59 -16.83
C LEU A 307 -4.69 4.31 -17.33
N ASP A 308 -5.11 3.05 -17.36
CA ASP A 308 -6.49 2.67 -17.69
C ASP A 308 -7.48 3.31 -16.70
N GLU A 309 -7.19 3.21 -15.40
CA GLU A 309 -8.00 3.86 -14.35
C GLU A 309 -8.00 5.40 -14.47
N GLU A 310 -6.85 6.03 -14.76
CA GLU A 310 -6.75 7.49 -14.93
C GLU A 310 -7.61 7.97 -16.11
N ASN A 311 -7.49 7.31 -17.27
CA ASN A 311 -8.18 7.73 -18.47
C ASN A 311 -9.68 7.43 -18.40
N ALA A 312 -10.08 6.30 -17.81
CA ALA A 312 -11.49 5.99 -17.59
C ALA A 312 -12.17 7.07 -16.71
N ALA A 313 -11.48 7.59 -15.69
CA ALA A 313 -11.99 8.69 -14.86
C ALA A 313 -12.13 10.01 -15.64
N LEU A 314 -11.19 10.30 -16.56
CA LEU A 314 -11.24 11.48 -17.42
C LEU A 314 -12.38 11.40 -18.45
N GLU A 315 -12.56 10.25 -19.09
CA GLU A 315 -13.67 10.00 -20.03
C GLU A 315 -15.03 10.16 -19.36
N GLN A 316 -15.20 9.63 -18.15
CA GLN A 316 -16.44 9.80 -17.36
C GLN A 316 -16.68 11.26 -16.98
N THR A 317 -15.63 12.00 -16.62
CA THR A 317 -15.72 13.42 -16.29
C THR A 317 -16.13 14.24 -17.52
N ALA A 318 -15.51 13.99 -18.67
CA ALA A 318 -15.84 14.65 -19.93
C ALA A 318 -17.29 14.35 -20.39
N ALA A 319 -17.74 13.10 -20.24
CA ALA A 319 -19.12 12.71 -20.54
C ALA A 319 -20.14 13.41 -19.61
N GLY A 320 -19.83 13.52 -18.32
CA GLY A 320 -20.70 14.20 -17.33
C GLY A 320 -20.84 15.70 -17.59
N VAL A 321 -19.75 16.39 -17.97
CA VAL A 321 -19.78 17.82 -18.34
C VAL A 321 -20.59 18.06 -19.62
N THR A 322 -20.51 17.13 -20.59
CA THR A 322 -21.26 17.24 -21.84
C THR A 322 -22.77 17.01 -21.66
N GLY A 323 -23.17 16.22 -20.65
CA GLY A 323 -24.57 16.04 -20.26
C GLY A 323 -25.19 17.27 -19.60
N GLN A 324 -24.44 17.97 -18.75
CA GLN A 324 -24.92 19.19 -18.06
C GLN A 324 -25.03 20.43 -18.96
N LEU A 325 -24.40 20.42 -20.14
CA LEU A 325 -24.51 21.51 -21.13
C LEU A 325 -25.64 21.29 -22.14
N ARG A 326 -26.40 20.18 -22.01
CA ARG A 326 -27.53 19.83 -22.89
C ARG A 326 -28.89 19.90 -22.20
N ASP A 327 -28.93 20.27 -20.92
CA ASP A 327 -30.13 20.59 -20.14
C ASP A 327 -30.20 22.11 -19.87
#